data_AF-A0A7W1L2I2-F1
#
_entry.id   AF-A0A7W1L2I2-F1
#
_cell.length_a   1.000
_cell.length_b   1.000
_cell.length_c   1.000
_cell.angle_alpha   90.00
_cell.angle_beta   90.00
_cell.angle_gamma   90.00
#
_symmetry.space_group_name_H-M   'P 1'
#
loop_
_entity.id
_entity.type
_entity.pdbx_description
1 polymer ?
#
loop_
_entity_poly.entity_id
_entity_poly.type
_entity_poly.pdbx_seq_one_letter_code
_entity_poly.pdbx_strand_id
1 'polypeptide(L)'
;LTMGLDVCSTFHMGIEPRALQQLAEVIVRQAAPAYLMAVAGNTDPMLGYMTTSFREHPRLRRLAAKRISTAMEKRLVALGIMNEHGELRADAPRPESLYATYMKAGGEARSSEALYEEGAKRLKELRLRGSDLGYGYGAEYQSPPAVETRLETIYRQAQRALYSTLSDAVIEDVSPRFISVRTRAQDREEYLRYPPSGELILERDTQRLVKLYAARKPQVQIVLSDGLNANALNENLRAVLPRLRGELIAAGFHTGEVDVVISNGRVRAGYHVGALLDVDVVVHLIGERPGTGLNSLSAYLTYGRDARGHSSWSPKLDHARTTAICGINPGGKRPGVAADEIARYVKRMIEERRSGVALGSSTPSTTATTLS
;
A
#
# COMPACT_ATOMS: atom_id res chain seq x y z
N LEU A 1 12.00 -30.50 11.63
CA LEU A 1 11.48 -29.59 10.58
C LEU A 1 12.35 -28.34 10.58
N THR A 2 12.77 -27.86 9.41
CA THR A 2 13.40 -26.53 9.31
C THR A 2 12.31 -25.48 9.45
N MET A 3 12.20 -24.89 10.64
CA MET A 3 11.14 -23.93 10.96
C MET A 3 11.70 -22.52 10.97
N GLY A 4 11.09 -21.63 10.19
CA GLY A 4 11.31 -20.19 10.30
C GLY A 4 10.16 -19.50 11.02
N LEU A 5 10.36 -18.20 11.28
CA LEU A 5 9.40 -17.40 12.00
C LEU A 5 9.38 -15.97 11.48
N ASP A 6 8.21 -15.33 11.51
CA ASP A 6 8.05 -13.88 11.43
C ASP A 6 7.52 -13.37 12.77
N VAL A 7 8.15 -12.34 13.33
CA VAL A 7 7.69 -11.67 14.56
C VAL A 7 7.19 -10.31 14.15
N CYS A 8 5.88 -10.21 13.92
CA CYS A 8 5.25 -9.03 13.36
C CYS A 8 4.05 -8.55 14.18
N SER A 9 3.75 -7.25 14.05
CA SER A 9 2.55 -6.64 14.61
C SER A 9 2.03 -5.58 13.66
N THR A 10 0.74 -5.65 13.36
CA THR A 10 0.07 -4.56 12.65
C THR A 10 -0.05 -3.34 13.56
N PHE A 11 -0.10 -2.14 12.96
CA PHE A 11 -0.14 -0.91 13.75
C PHE A 11 -1.34 -0.83 14.70
N HIS A 12 -2.49 -1.42 14.37
CA HIS A 12 -3.71 -1.39 15.20
C HIS A 12 -3.68 -2.30 16.44
N MET A 13 -2.68 -3.19 16.60
CA MET A 13 -2.61 -4.11 17.74
C MET A 13 -2.05 -3.48 19.02
N GLY A 14 -1.56 -2.23 18.96
CA GLY A 14 -1.03 -1.52 20.13
C GLY A 14 0.33 -2.02 20.64
N ILE A 15 1.01 -2.90 19.90
CA ILE A 15 2.37 -3.35 20.23
C ILE A 15 3.36 -2.30 19.73
N GLU A 16 4.02 -1.63 20.67
CA GLU A 16 5.02 -0.61 20.37
C GLU A 16 6.27 -1.23 19.69
N PRO A 17 6.99 -0.45 18.86
CA PRO A 17 8.19 -0.91 18.17
C PRO A 17 9.21 -1.62 19.09
N ARG A 18 9.48 -1.02 20.26
CA ARG A 18 10.45 -1.57 21.22
C ARG A 18 9.97 -2.88 21.85
N ALA A 19 8.68 -3.00 22.13
CA ALA A 19 8.10 -4.23 22.67
C ALA A 19 8.19 -5.37 21.65
N LEU A 20 7.96 -5.08 20.36
CA LEU A 20 8.10 -6.07 19.29
C LEU A 20 9.56 -6.56 19.16
N GLN A 21 10.53 -5.65 19.25
CA GLN A 21 11.96 -6.00 19.23
C GLN A 21 12.36 -6.87 20.43
N GLN A 22 11.89 -6.54 21.62
CA GLN A 22 12.12 -7.34 22.82
C GLN A 22 11.51 -8.74 22.69
N LEU A 23 10.31 -8.85 22.12
CA LEU A 23 9.67 -10.14 21.84
C LEU A 23 10.51 -10.96 20.86
N ALA A 24 11.01 -10.35 19.78
CA ALA A 24 11.89 -11.02 18.83
C ALA A 24 13.18 -11.54 19.50
N GLU A 25 13.79 -10.77 20.39
CA GLU A 25 14.96 -11.22 21.17
C GLU A 25 14.67 -12.42 22.06
N VAL A 26 13.56 -12.39 22.79
CA VAL A 26 13.14 -13.49 23.66
C VAL A 26 12.96 -14.76 22.84
N ILE A 27 12.25 -14.67 21.72
CA ILE A 27 12.01 -15.82 20.83
C ILE A 27 13.33 -16.35 20.26
N VAL A 28 14.21 -15.48 19.78
CA VAL A 28 15.51 -15.90 19.23
C VAL A 28 16.36 -16.59 20.28
N ARG A 29 16.38 -16.07 21.52
CA ARG A 29 17.15 -16.67 22.62
C ARG A 29 16.64 -18.05 23.02
N GLN A 30 15.32 -18.25 23.02
CA GLN A 30 14.70 -19.49 23.49
C GLN A 30 14.57 -20.56 22.40
N ALA A 31 14.22 -20.16 21.18
CA ALA A 31 13.85 -21.09 20.10
C ALA A 31 14.86 -21.15 18.97
N ALA A 32 15.67 -20.09 18.77
CA ALA A 32 16.68 -19.98 17.71
C ALA A 32 16.22 -20.53 16.35
N PRO A 33 15.16 -19.96 15.73
CA PRO A 33 14.57 -20.48 14.49
C PRO A 33 15.61 -20.51 13.36
N ALA A 34 15.40 -21.41 12.38
CA ALA A 34 16.34 -21.60 11.28
C ALA A 34 16.47 -20.36 10.38
N TYR A 35 15.39 -19.57 10.27
CA TYR A 35 15.39 -18.27 9.62
C TYR A 35 14.33 -17.35 10.24
N LEU A 36 14.59 -16.04 10.17
CA LEU A 36 13.63 -15.00 10.50
C LEU A 36 13.21 -14.28 9.22
N MET A 37 11.91 -14.06 9.06
CA MET A 37 11.41 -13.12 8.07
C MET A 37 11.67 -11.70 8.56
N ALA A 38 11.92 -10.81 7.61
CA ALA A 38 12.21 -9.42 7.90
C ALA A 38 11.85 -8.53 6.71
N VAL A 39 11.61 -7.26 7.03
CA VAL A 39 11.44 -6.18 6.05
C VAL A 39 12.56 -5.18 6.26
N ALA A 40 13.20 -4.75 5.17
CA ALA A 40 14.45 -3.96 5.22
C ALA A 40 14.38 -2.77 6.20
N GLY A 41 13.30 -1.98 6.15
CA GLY A 41 13.07 -0.79 6.98
C GLY A 41 12.24 -0.99 8.25
N ASN A 42 11.95 -2.23 8.66
CA ASN A 42 11.04 -2.62 9.76
C ASN A 42 9.54 -2.38 9.55
N THR A 43 9.17 -1.59 8.57
CA THR A 43 7.76 -1.27 8.27
C THR A 43 7.39 -1.81 6.90
N ASP A 44 6.41 -2.69 6.84
CA ASP A 44 5.83 -3.19 5.58
C ASP A 44 4.81 -2.16 5.06
N PRO A 45 5.11 -1.45 3.95
CA PRO A 45 4.20 -0.45 3.40
C PRO A 45 2.93 -1.07 2.77
N MET A 46 2.99 -2.33 2.35
CA MET A 46 1.89 -3.01 1.65
C MET A 46 0.88 -3.59 2.64
N LEU A 47 1.38 -4.25 3.69
CA LEU A 47 0.54 -4.91 4.68
C LEU A 47 0.33 -4.06 5.95
N GLY A 48 1.08 -2.95 6.10
CA GLY A 48 0.97 -2.01 7.22
C GLY A 48 1.19 -2.68 8.57
N TYR A 49 2.27 -3.45 8.66
CA TYR A 49 2.77 -4.02 9.91
C TYR A 49 4.24 -3.71 10.12
N MET A 50 4.65 -3.86 11.36
CA MET A 50 6.05 -3.82 11.78
C MET A 50 6.55 -5.24 11.99
N THR A 51 7.79 -5.52 11.60
CA THR A 51 8.45 -6.82 11.84
C THR A 51 9.91 -6.56 12.24
N THR A 52 10.75 -7.59 12.20
CA THR A 52 12.20 -7.56 12.33
C THR A 52 12.84 -6.96 11.08
N SER A 53 13.94 -6.22 11.25
CA SER A 53 14.65 -5.59 10.12
C SER A 53 15.89 -6.40 9.79
N PHE A 54 16.32 -6.33 8.52
CA PHE A 54 17.59 -6.90 8.09
C PHE A 54 18.77 -6.47 8.97
N ARG A 55 18.70 -5.26 9.55
CA ARG A 55 19.73 -4.71 10.44
C ARG A 55 19.82 -5.41 11.79
N GLU A 56 18.74 -6.02 12.24
CA GLU A 56 18.66 -6.66 13.56
C GLU A 56 19.25 -8.07 13.50
N HIS A 57 19.27 -8.70 12.32
CA HIS A 57 19.74 -10.07 12.14
C HIS A 57 21.17 -10.31 12.64
N PRO A 58 22.19 -9.46 12.36
CA PRO A 58 23.52 -9.64 12.94
C PRO A 58 23.53 -9.68 14.47
N ARG A 59 22.77 -8.80 15.13
CA ARG A 59 22.64 -8.76 16.60
C ARG A 59 21.92 -9.99 17.15
N LEU A 60 20.80 -10.36 16.55
CA LEU A 60 20.00 -11.53 16.93
C LEU A 60 20.80 -12.84 16.75
N ARG A 61 21.60 -12.94 15.68
CA ARG A 61 22.52 -14.08 15.48
C ARG A 61 23.57 -14.17 16.58
N ARG A 62 24.19 -13.05 16.97
CA ARG A 62 25.14 -13.02 18.09
C ARG A 62 24.46 -13.45 19.39
N LEU A 63 23.25 -12.97 19.66
CA LEU A 63 22.49 -13.31 20.86
C LEU A 63 22.24 -14.81 21.01
N ALA A 64 21.99 -15.51 19.92
CA ALA A 64 21.76 -16.97 19.91
C ALA A 64 23.01 -17.80 19.56
N ALA A 65 24.19 -17.18 19.50
CA ALA A 65 25.44 -17.81 19.07
C ALA A 65 25.32 -18.57 17.73
N LYS A 66 24.58 -18.01 16.77
CA LYS A 66 24.36 -18.58 15.43
C LYS A 66 25.14 -17.82 14.36
N ARG A 67 25.45 -18.52 13.27
CA ARG A 67 26.09 -17.95 12.07
C ARG A 67 25.13 -18.05 10.87
N ILE A 68 25.38 -17.23 9.85
CA ILE A 68 24.78 -17.44 8.53
C ILE A 68 25.34 -18.72 7.91
N SER A 69 24.70 -19.20 6.84
CA SER A 69 25.23 -20.35 6.10
C SER A 69 26.61 -20.05 5.51
N THR A 70 27.46 -21.07 5.41
CA THR A 70 28.81 -20.96 4.83
C THR A 70 28.80 -20.39 3.41
N ALA A 71 27.79 -20.73 2.61
CA ALA A 71 27.65 -20.21 1.25
C ALA A 71 27.40 -18.68 1.24
N MET A 72 26.53 -18.19 2.13
CA MET A 72 26.26 -16.76 2.26
C MET A 72 27.47 -16.01 2.83
N GLU A 73 28.15 -16.60 3.82
CA GLU A 73 29.37 -16.02 4.41
C GLU A 73 30.46 -15.81 3.36
N LYS A 74 30.78 -16.85 2.57
CA LYS A 74 31.72 -16.73 1.45
C LYS A 74 31.34 -15.64 0.47
N ARG A 75 30.04 -15.50 0.16
CA ARG A 75 29.56 -14.45 -0.74
C ARG A 75 29.73 -13.06 -0.15
N LEU A 76 29.43 -12.86 1.14
CA LEU A 76 29.58 -11.57 1.81
C LEU A 76 31.05 -11.18 1.98
N VAL A 77 31.95 -12.15 2.18
CA VAL A 77 33.41 -11.92 2.15
C VAL A 77 33.86 -11.50 0.75
N ALA A 78 33.43 -12.22 -0.30
CA ALA A 78 33.76 -11.89 -1.69
C ALA A 78 33.24 -10.50 -2.12
N LEU A 79 32.13 -10.05 -1.56
CA LEU A 79 31.58 -8.70 -1.77
C LEU A 79 32.25 -7.63 -0.88
N GLY A 80 33.20 -8.02 -0.02
CA GLY A 80 33.86 -7.11 0.90
C GLY A 80 32.98 -6.59 2.04
N ILE A 81 31.84 -7.23 2.30
CA ILE A 81 30.90 -6.87 3.38
C ILE A 81 31.34 -7.46 4.72
N MET A 82 31.90 -8.67 4.71
CA MET A 82 32.42 -9.37 5.89
C MET A 82 33.92 -9.64 5.77
N ASN A 83 34.60 -9.79 6.92
CA ASN A 83 35.95 -10.33 7.00
C ASN A 83 35.93 -11.87 7.04
N GLU A 84 37.10 -12.50 6.95
CA GLU A 84 37.24 -13.97 6.98
C GLU A 84 36.78 -14.61 8.29
N HIS A 85 36.67 -13.82 9.36
CA HIS A 85 36.16 -14.26 10.66
C HIS A 85 34.62 -14.23 10.75
N GLY A 86 33.93 -13.72 9.72
CA GLY A 86 32.46 -13.65 9.65
C GLY A 86 31.87 -12.38 10.27
N GLU A 87 32.69 -11.36 10.52
CA GLU A 87 32.28 -10.09 11.09
C GLU A 87 32.08 -9.04 9.99
N LEU A 88 31.11 -8.13 10.18
CA LEU A 88 30.92 -7.01 9.26
C LEU A 88 32.10 -6.04 9.32
N ARG A 89 32.60 -5.65 8.14
CA ARG A 89 33.69 -4.68 8.03
C ARG A 89 33.21 -3.26 8.30
N ALA A 90 34.04 -2.45 8.98
CA ALA A 90 33.73 -1.05 9.24
C ALA A 90 33.70 -0.21 7.94
N ASP A 91 34.49 -0.59 6.95
CA ASP A 91 34.58 0.00 5.61
C ASP A 91 33.77 -0.78 4.57
N ALA A 92 32.79 -1.59 5.01
CA ALA A 92 31.94 -2.37 4.11
C ALA A 92 31.25 -1.47 3.07
N PRO A 93 31.16 -1.90 1.79
CA PRO A 93 30.51 -1.13 0.75
C PRO A 93 29.04 -0.89 1.10
N ARG A 94 28.57 0.32 0.79
CA ARG A 94 27.18 0.72 1.03
C ARG A 94 26.25 0.10 -0.03
N PRO A 95 24.93 0.05 0.20
CA PRO A 95 23.98 -0.49 -0.76
C PRO A 95 24.10 0.14 -2.16
N GLU A 96 24.30 1.45 -2.25
CA GLU A 96 24.52 2.16 -3.51
C GLU A 96 25.82 1.76 -4.23
N SER A 97 26.88 1.43 -3.49
CA SER A 97 28.12 0.89 -4.05
C SER A 97 27.92 -0.53 -4.58
N LEU A 98 27.19 -1.38 -3.83
CA LEU A 98 26.83 -2.73 -4.27
C LEU A 98 25.96 -2.71 -5.54
N TYR A 99 25.04 -1.75 -5.65
CA TYR A 99 24.26 -1.52 -6.87
C TYR A 99 25.17 -1.23 -8.06
N ALA A 100 26.14 -0.31 -7.92
CA ALA A 100 27.10 -0.02 -8.98
C ALA A 100 27.93 -1.26 -9.38
N THR A 101 28.41 -2.04 -8.41
CA THR A 101 29.12 -3.31 -8.67
C THR A 101 28.25 -4.31 -9.43
N TYR A 102 26.98 -4.45 -9.02
CA TYR A 102 26.03 -5.36 -9.68
C TYR A 102 25.79 -4.96 -11.14
N MET A 103 25.52 -3.68 -11.39
CA MET A 103 25.30 -3.16 -12.75
C MET A 103 26.55 -3.36 -13.62
N LYS A 104 27.75 -3.10 -13.07
CA LYS A 104 29.02 -3.32 -13.77
C LYS A 104 29.26 -4.78 -14.13
N ALA A 105 28.96 -5.71 -13.22
CA ALA A 105 29.02 -7.14 -13.52
C ALA A 105 28.04 -7.55 -14.63
N GLY A 106 26.94 -6.82 -14.81
CA GLY A 106 25.97 -6.99 -15.90
C GLY A 106 26.37 -6.33 -17.23
N GLY A 107 27.57 -5.78 -17.37
CA GLY A 107 28.06 -5.19 -18.63
C GLY A 107 27.71 -3.70 -18.82
N GLU A 108 27.26 -3.02 -17.77
CA GLU A 108 26.91 -1.59 -17.84
C GLU A 108 28.11 -0.70 -18.20
N ALA A 109 27.95 0.14 -19.22
CA ALA A 109 29.01 1.00 -19.76
C ALA A 109 29.24 2.27 -18.90
N ARG A 110 28.18 2.82 -18.30
CA ARG A 110 28.24 4.05 -17.46
C ARG A 110 29.27 3.94 -16.33
N SER A 111 29.91 5.03 -15.91
CA SER A 111 30.94 4.99 -14.85
C SER A 111 30.38 4.47 -13.52
N SER A 112 31.24 3.86 -12.68
CA SER A 112 30.83 3.40 -11.35
C SER A 112 30.32 4.54 -10.46
N GLU A 113 30.86 5.75 -10.65
CA GLU A 113 30.42 6.96 -9.95
C GLU A 113 28.99 7.37 -10.36
N ALA A 114 28.69 7.37 -11.66
CA ALA A 114 27.33 7.66 -12.15
C ALA A 114 26.31 6.64 -11.62
N LEU A 115 26.68 5.36 -11.56
CA LEU A 115 25.82 4.30 -11.01
C LEU A 115 25.65 4.42 -9.49
N TYR A 116 26.70 4.82 -8.77
CA TYR A 116 26.62 5.11 -7.35
C TYR A 116 25.65 6.27 -7.08
N GLU A 117 25.76 7.37 -7.83
CA GLU A 117 24.86 8.53 -7.71
C GLU A 117 23.40 8.15 -8.02
N GLU A 118 23.17 7.34 -9.05
CA GLU A 118 21.86 6.78 -9.36
C GLU A 118 21.31 5.96 -8.18
N GLY A 119 22.12 5.05 -7.64
CA GLY A 119 21.75 4.23 -6.48
C GLY A 119 21.42 5.09 -5.26
N ALA A 120 22.25 6.09 -4.95
CA ALA A 120 22.04 7.01 -3.84
C ALA A 120 20.75 7.83 -4.02
N LYS A 121 20.49 8.34 -5.23
CA LYS A 121 19.24 9.03 -5.58
C LYS A 121 18.05 8.10 -5.38
N ARG A 122 18.13 6.86 -5.84
CA ARG A 122 17.04 5.89 -5.74
C ARG A 122 16.73 5.50 -4.29
N LEU A 123 17.75 5.29 -3.46
CA LEU A 123 17.59 5.05 -2.03
C LEU A 123 16.93 6.23 -1.31
N LYS A 124 17.29 7.46 -1.70
CA LYS A 124 16.65 8.68 -1.18
C LYS A 124 15.17 8.74 -1.56
N GLU A 125 14.84 8.48 -2.83
CA GLU A 125 13.45 8.43 -3.31
C GLU A 125 12.61 7.38 -2.59
N LEU A 126 13.14 6.16 -2.44
CA LEU A 126 12.48 5.07 -1.72
C LEU A 126 12.18 5.45 -0.27
N ARG A 127 13.15 6.07 0.42
CA ARG A 127 12.98 6.57 1.78
C ARG A 127 11.90 7.64 1.89
N LEU A 128 11.87 8.60 0.97
CA LEU A 128 10.84 9.66 0.92
C LEU A 128 9.43 9.09 0.67
N ARG A 129 9.33 7.90 0.06
CA ARG A 129 8.09 7.15 -0.15
C ARG A 129 7.72 6.23 1.03
N GLY A 130 8.45 6.29 2.14
CA GLY A 130 8.23 5.44 3.31
C GLY A 130 8.71 4.00 3.14
N SER A 131 9.59 3.73 2.17
CA SER A 131 10.19 2.42 1.90
C SER A 131 11.71 2.50 2.04
N ASP A 132 12.25 2.57 3.24
CA ASP A 132 13.71 2.55 3.41
C ASP A 132 14.27 1.12 3.42
N LEU A 133 15.51 0.95 2.96
CA LEU A 133 16.20 -0.34 2.96
C LEU A 133 17.00 -0.60 4.25
N GLY A 134 16.77 0.20 5.30
CA GLY A 134 17.64 0.27 6.47
C GLY A 134 18.99 0.94 6.16
N TYR A 135 19.51 1.74 7.10
CA TYR A 135 20.83 2.37 6.96
C TYR A 135 21.55 2.54 8.30
N GLY A 136 22.89 2.40 8.27
CA GLY A 136 23.76 2.52 9.44
C GLY A 136 23.54 1.45 10.50
N TYR A 137 24.40 1.39 11.51
CA TYR A 137 24.21 0.61 12.72
C TYR A 137 25.06 1.23 13.85
N GLY A 138 24.60 1.12 15.09
CA GLY A 138 25.33 1.53 16.29
C GLY A 138 26.27 0.44 16.79
N ALA A 139 26.84 0.64 17.98
CA ALA A 139 27.60 -0.40 18.66
C ALA A 139 26.77 -1.71 18.75
N GLU A 140 27.44 -2.85 18.58
CA GLU A 140 26.81 -4.18 18.62
C GLU A 140 25.61 -4.36 17.65
N TYR A 141 25.62 -3.64 16.53
CA TYR A 141 24.56 -3.67 15.52
C TYR A 141 23.19 -3.15 16.00
N GLN A 142 23.17 -2.31 17.03
CA GLN A 142 21.94 -1.63 17.46
C GLN A 142 21.42 -0.68 16.38
N SER A 143 20.12 -0.38 16.44
CA SER A 143 19.53 0.63 15.57
C SER A 143 20.10 2.01 15.92
N PRO A 144 20.48 2.83 14.92
CA PRO A 144 20.83 4.22 15.19
C PRO A 144 19.64 4.96 15.81
N PRO A 145 19.84 5.94 16.72
CA PRO A 145 18.74 6.69 17.33
C PRO A 145 17.77 7.31 16.33
N ALA A 146 18.28 7.82 15.20
CA ALA A 146 17.46 8.36 14.13
C ALA A 146 16.50 7.34 13.49
N VAL A 147 16.86 6.05 13.46
CA VAL A 147 15.98 4.97 12.99
C VAL A 147 14.89 4.70 14.00
N GLU A 148 15.22 4.65 15.29
CA GLU A 148 14.25 4.43 16.37
C GLU A 148 13.22 5.57 16.43
N THR A 149 13.68 6.83 16.46
CA THR A 149 12.80 8.00 16.44
C THR A 149 11.86 7.99 15.23
N ARG A 150 12.36 7.58 14.05
CA ARG A 150 11.54 7.46 12.84
C ARG A 150 10.48 6.38 12.98
N LEU A 151 10.83 5.19 13.48
CA LEU A 151 9.87 4.10 13.69
C LEU A 151 8.79 4.50 14.70
N GLU A 152 9.16 5.16 15.79
CA GLU A 152 8.22 5.70 16.78
C GLU A 152 7.29 6.75 16.16
N THR A 153 7.83 7.63 15.32
CA THR A 153 7.05 8.65 14.60
C THR A 153 6.03 8.00 13.67
N ILE A 154 6.45 7.00 12.88
CA ILE A 154 5.55 6.24 11.99
C ILE A 154 4.47 5.52 12.81
N TYR A 155 4.84 4.85 13.90
CA TYR A 155 3.91 4.15 14.77
C TYR A 155 2.86 5.10 15.36
N ARG A 156 3.29 6.24 15.93
CA ARG A 156 2.38 7.25 16.50
C ARG A 156 1.48 7.88 15.45
N GLN A 157 2.01 8.17 14.26
CA GLN A 157 1.21 8.65 13.13
C GLN A 157 0.16 7.61 12.72
N ALA A 158 0.55 6.34 12.63
CA ALA A 158 -0.36 5.27 12.23
C ALA A 158 -1.48 5.05 13.24
N GLN A 159 -1.15 5.05 14.54
CA GLN A 159 -2.12 5.03 15.63
C GLN A 159 -3.13 6.18 15.52
N ARG A 160 -2.67 7.43 15.35
CA ARG A 160 -3.58 8.57 15.17
C ARG A 160 -4.43 8.46 13.90
N ALA A 161 -3.82 8.02 12.79
CA ALA A 161 -4.49 7.88 11.50
C ALA A 161 -5.62 6.84 11.54
N LEU A 162 -5.44 5.74 12.27
CA LEU A 162 -6.45 4.68 12.44
C LEU A 162 -7.75 5.21 13.06
N TYR A 163 -7.69 6.26 13.86
CA TYR A 163 -8.85 6.89 14.51
C TYR A 163 -9.23 8.25 13.92
N SER A 164 -8.63 8.63 12.79
CA SER A 164 -9.00 9.88 12.11
C SER A 164 -10.39 9.76 11.47
N THR A 165 -11.10 10.89 11.39
CA THR A 165 -12.42 11.01 10.76
C THR A 165 -12.34 11.84 9.49
N LEU A 166 -13.21 11.53 8.55
CA LEU A 166 -13.37 12.31 7.32
C LEU A 166 -14.01 13.65 7.67
N SER A 167 -13.44 14.74 7.19
CA SER A 167 -13.95 16.09 7.47
C SER A 167 -15.11 16.44 6.52
N ASP A 168 -16.25 16.82 7.08
CA ASP A 168 -17.42 17.27 6.31
C ASP A 168 -17.05 18.44 5.40
N ALA A 169 -16.27 19.41 5.88
CA ALA A 169 -15.79 20.55 5.11
C ALA A 169 -14.90 20.14 3.91
N VAL A 170 -14.21 19.00 3.96
CA VAL A 170 -13.49 18.46 2.78
C VAL A 170 -14.49 17.97 1.75
N ILE A 171 -15.50 17.23 2.18
CA ILE A 171 -16.50 16.62 1.29
C ILE A 171 -17.38 17.70 0.65
N GLU A 172 -17.86 18.67 1.43
CA GLU A 172 -18.67 19.79 0.94
C GLU A 172 -17.94 20.63 -0.12
N ASP A 173 -16.63 20.79 0.02
CA ASP A 173 -15.79 21.55 -0.93
C ASP A 173 -15.62 20.83 -2.29
N VAL A 174 -15.59 19.50 -2.29
CA VAL A 174 -15.27 18.71 -3.51
C VAL A 174 -16.47 17.99 -4.12
N SER A 175 -17.54 17.80 -3.34
CA SER A 175 -18.71 17.03 -3.71
C SER A 175 -19.98 17.81 -3.36
N PRO A 176 -20.50 18.65 -4.29
CA PRO A 176 -21.65 19.52 -4.02
C PRO A 176 -22.95 18.75 -3.72
N ARG A 177 -23.03 17.47 -4.11
CA ARG A 177 -24.13 16.57 -3.75
C ARG A 177 -23.53 15.24 -3.33
N PHE A 178 -23.74 14.86 -2.08
CA PHE A 178 -23.33 13.57 -1.56
C PHE A 178 -24.41 12.95 -0.66
N ILE A 179 -24.32 11.64 -0.48
CA ILE A 179 -25.08 10.90 0.49
C ILE A 179 -24.15 10.17 1.43
N SER A 180 -24.22 10.51 2.72
CA SER A 180 -23.51 9.78 3.77
C SER A 180 -24.28 8.51 4.15
N VAL A 181 -23.57 7.39 4.11
CA VAL A 181 -24.07 6.06 4.45
C VAL A 181 -23.11 5.37 5.42
N ARG A 182 -23.64 4.46 6.24
CA ARG A 182 -22.82 3.68 7.17
C ARG A 182 -22.76 2.22 6.75
N THR A 183 -21.64 1.57 7.07
CA THR A 183 -21.56 0.11 7.00
C THR A 183 -22.27 -0.54 8.18
N ARG A 184 -22.21 -1.87 8.27
CA ARG A 184 -22.73 -2.64 9.41
C ARG A 184 -21.84 -2.52 10.66
N ALA A 185 -20.65 -1.95 10.55
CA ALA A 185 -19.81 -1.64 11.71
C ALA A 185 -20.51 -0.62 12.61
N GLN A 186 -20.66 -0.95 13.89
CA GLN A 186 -21.29 -0.10 14.90
C GLN A 186 -20.38 1.08 15.26
N ASP A 187 -19.07 0.83 15.34
CA ASP A 187 -18.06 1.81 15.67
C ASP A 187 -16.73 1.51 14.96
N ARG A 188 -15.72 2.34 15.26
CA ARG A 188 -14.38 2.20 14.68
C ARG A 188 -13.65 0.95 15.19
N GLU A 189 -13.90 0.54 16.42
CA GLU A 189 -13.25 -0.62 17.04
C GLU A 189 -13.71 -1.93 16.41
N GLU A 190 -15.02 -2.09 16.19
CA GLU A 190 -15.59 -3.23 15.48
C GLU A 190 -15.07 -3.27 14.04
N TYR A 191 -15.02 -2.12 13.35
CA TYR A 191 -14.50 -2.03 11.99
C TYR A 191 -13.03 -2.51 11.88
N LEU A 192 -12.19 -2.18 12.87
CA LEU A 192 -10.79 -2.58 12.89
C LEU A 192 -10.62 -4.07 13.25
N ARG A 193 -11.35 -4.58 14.23
CA ARG A 193 -11.23 -5.96 14.73
C ARG A 193 -11.95 -7.00 13.88
N TYR A 194 -13.04 -6.62 13.21
CA TYR A 194 -13.88 -7.52 12.42
C TYR A 194 -14.13 -6.94 11.02
N PRO A 195 -13.21 -7.16 10.06
CA PRO A 195 -13.30 -6.60 8.71
C PRO A 195 -14.64 -6.77 7.98
N PRO A 196 -15.36 -7.92 8.08
CA PRO A 196 -16.65 -8.11 7.42
C PRO A 196 -17.73 -7.08 7.79
N SER A 197 -17.66 -6.47 8.98
CA SER A 197 -18.61 -5.41 9.39
C SER A 197 -18.56 -4.19 8.47
N GLY A 198 -17.39 -3.89 7.90
CA GLY A 198 -17.18 -2.78 6.97
C GLY A 198 -17.44 -3.11 5.50
N GLU A 199 -17.89 -4.33 5.17
CA GLU A 199 -18.05 -4.78 3.78
C GLU A 199 -19.44 -4.50 3.20
N LEU A 200 -20.45 -4.24 4.05
CA LEU A 200 -21.83 -4.05 3.63
C LEU A 200 -22.40 -2.76 4.20
N ILE A 201 -23.13 -2.01 3.37
CA ILE A 201 -23.96 -0.88 3.78
C ILE A 201 -25.09 -1.36 4.70
N LEU A 202 -25.41 -0.54 5.70
CA LEU A 202 -26.49 -0.77 6.65
C LEU A 202 -27.86 -0.67 5.95
N GLU A 203 -28.80 -1.51 6.34
CA GLU A 203 -30.11 -1.68 5.66
C GLU A 203 -30.86 -0.36 5.41
N ARG A 204 -30.93 0.51 6.43
CA ARG A 204 -31.59 1.82 6.32
C ARG A 204 -30.98 2.72 5.24
N ASP A 205 -29.67 2.62 5.02
CA ASP A 205 -28.93 3.43 4.06
C ASP A 205 -28.99 2.80 2.67
N THR A 206 -29.05 1.46 2.58
CA THR A 206 -29.36 0.73 1.35
C THR A 206 -30.66 1.22 0.71
N GLN A 207 -31.73 1.39 1.49
CA GLN A 207 -33.02 1.87 1.00
C GLN A 207 -32.97 3.31 0.45
N ARG A 208 -32.04 4.13 0.94
CA ARG A 208 -31.80 5.49 0.43
C ARG A 208 -31.02 5.44 -0.89
N LEU A 209 -30.03 4.56 -0.99
CA LEU A 209 -29.20 4.39 -2.20
C LEU A 209 -30.01 3.90 -3.40
N VAL A 210 -30.85 2.87 -3.24
CA VAL A 210 -31.62 2.31 -4.36
C VAL A 210 -32.61 3.31 -4.98
N LYS A 211 -32.99 4.36 -4.25
CA LYS A 211 -33.90 5.42 -4.73
C LYS A 211 -33.17 6.57 -5.45
N LEU A 212 -31.84 6.59 -5.43
CA LEU A 212 -31.03 7.73 -5.88
C LEU A 212 -31.20 8.03 -7.38
N TYR A 213 -31.28 6.98 -8.21
CA TYR A 213 -31.30 7.09 -9.67
C TYR A 213 -32.50 6.40 -10.31
N ALA A 214 -33.70 6.70 -9.82
CA ALA A 214 -34.94 6.11 -10.33
C ALA A 214 -35.18 6.40 -11.83
N ALA A 215 -34.76 7.57 -12.32
CA ALA A 215 -34.99 8.00 -13.70
C ALA A 215 -33.90 7.52 -14.67
N ARG A 216 -32.61 7.71 -14.31
CA ARG A 216 -31.47 7.37 -15.17
C ARG A 216 -30.27 6.99 -14.32
N LYS A 217 -29.80 5.75 -14.48
CA LYS A 217 -28.60 5.24 -13.81
C LYS A 217 -27.32 5.89 -14.40
N PRO A 218 -26.34 6.27 -13.56
CA PRO A 218 -25.03 6.66 -14.04
C PRO A 218 -24.27 5.48 -14.62
N GLN A 219 -23.40 5.79 -15.58
CA GLN A 219 -22.44 4.83 -16.09
C GLN A 219 -21.30 4.65 -15.10
N VAL A 220 -20.82 5.75 -14.51
CA VAL A 220 -19.73 5.76 -13.52
C VAL A 220 -20.23 6.32 -12.20
N GLN A 221 -20.09 5.57 -11.11
CA GLN A 221 -20.38 6.05 -9.76
C GLN A 221 -19.09 6.24 -8.97
N ILE A 222 -18.94 7.41 -8.35
CA ILE A 222 -17.86 7.70 -7.41
C ILE A 222 -18.32 7.35 -5.99
N VAL A 223 -17.46 6.62 -5.29
CA VAL A 223 -17.65 6.20 -3.90
C VAL A 223 -16.43 6.65 -3.11
N LEU A 224 -16.66 7.29 -1.96
CA LEU A 224 -15.63 7.78 -1.06
C LEU A 224 -15.72 7.00 0.25
N SER A 225 -14.59 6.58 0.82
CA SER A 225 -14.57 5.97 2.15
C SER A 225 -13.34 6.34 2.93
N ASP A 226 -13.51 6.63 4.21
CA ASP A 226 -12.42 6.79 5.17
C ASP A 226 -11.41 5.64 5.13
N GLY A 227 -11.88 4.41 4.94
CA GLY A 227 -11.03 3.22 4.90
C GLY A 227 -10.32 3.05 6.24
N LEU A 228 -9.01 2.80 6.19
CA LEU A 228 -8.18 2.67 7.40
C LEU A 228 -7.50 3.98 7.81
N ASN A 229 -7.61 5.04 7.00
CA ASN A 229 -6.99 6.34 7.27
C ASN A 229 -7.77 7.47 6.58
N ALA A 230 -8.65 8.15 7.31
CA ALA A 230 -9.45 9.24 6.76
C ALA A 230 -8.60 10.46 6.35
N ASN A 231 -7.42 10.66 6.96
CA ASN A 231 -6.53 11.75 6.57
C ASN A 231 -6.06 11.64 5.10
N ALA A 232 -6.01 10.42 4.54
CA ALA A 232 -5.72 10.23 3.14
C ALA A 232 -6.76 10.93 2.24
N LEU A 233 -8.02 10.94 2.63
CA LEU A 233 -9.07 11.66 1.91
C LEU A 233 -8.98 13.16 2.19
N ASN A 234 -8.85 13.53 3.48
CA ASN A 234 -8.79 14.93 3.91
C ASN A 234 -7.70 15.74 3.18
N GLU A 235 -6.55 15.11 2.94
CA GLU A 235 -5.40 15.75 2.30
C GLU A 235 -5.44 15.73 0.77
N ASN A 236 -6.02 14.68 0.17
CA ASN A 236 -5.85 14.45 -1.27
C ASN A 236 -7.11 14.72 -2.11
N LEU A 237 -8.32 14.66 -1.54
CA LEU A 237 -9.55 14.72 -2.34
C LEU A 237 -9.70 16.01 -3.13
N ARG A 238 -9.30 17.16 -2.57
CA ARG A 238 -9.36 18.47 -3.26
C ARG A 238 -8.57 18.49 -4.56
N ALA A 239 -7.50 17.70 -4.65
CA ALA A 239 -6.68 17.60 -5.84
C ALA A 239 -7.09 16.44 -6.78
N VAL A 240 -7.73 15.39 -6.26
CA VAL A 240 -8.14 14.22 -7.04
C VAL A 240 -9.51 14.40 -7.67
N LEU A 241 -10.53 14.70 -6.86
CA LEU A 241 -11.92 14.51 -7.25
C LEU A 241 -12.42 15.51 -8.31
N PRO A 242 -12.18 16.83 -8.21
CA PRO A 242 -12.62 17.78 -9.24
C PRO A 242 -11.98 17.48 -10.59
N ARG A 243 -10.69 17.14 -10.59
CA ARG A 243 -9.95 16.80 -11.80
C ARG A 243 -10.47 15.52 -12.43
N LEU A 244 -10.64 14.46 -11.64
CA LEU A 244 -11.20 13.20 -12.11
C LEU A 244 -12.59 13.39 -12.74
N ARG A 245 -13.47 14.15 -12.08
CA ARG A 245 -14.80 14.48 -12.64
C ARG A 245 -14.68 15.20 -13.97
N GLY A 246 -13.80 16.20 -14.08
CA GLY A 246 -13.53 16.92 -15.32
C GLY A 246 -13.11 16.00 -16.46
N GLU A 247 -12.16 15.11 -16.22
CA GLU A 247 -11.68 14.14 -17.22
C GLU A 247 -12.78 13.14 -17.65
N LEU A 248 -13.59 12.65 -16.72
CA LEU A 248 -14.70 11.72 -17.02
C LEU A 248 -15.80 12.41 -17.86
N ILE A 249 -16.15 13.65 -17.54
CA ILE A 249 -17.13 14.45 -18.27
C ILE A 249 -16.60 14.80 -19.67
N ALA A 250 -15.34 15.20 -19.78
CA ALA A 250 -14.69 15.49 -21.07
C ALA A 250 -14.63 14.25 -21.97
N ALA A 251 -14.51 13.06 -21.39
CA ALA A 251 -14.59 11.79 -22.09
C ALA A 251 -16.04 11.36 -22.46
N GLY A 252 -17.05 12.15 -22.09
CA GLY A 252 -18.46 11.89 -22.41
C GLY A 252 -19.17 10.88 -21.50
N PHE A 253 -18.57 10.50 -20.36
CA PHE A 253 -19.19 9.54 -19.46
C PHE A 253 -20.26 10.17 -18.58
N HIS A 254 -21.41 9.50 -18.48
CA HIS A 254 -22.47 9.87 -17.54
C HIS A 254 -22.04 9.48 -16.11
N THR A 255 -21.47 10.44 -15.39
CA THR A 255 -21.02 10.28 -14.00
C THR A 255 -22.17 10.59 -13.04
N GLY A 256 -22.28 9.83 -11.95
CA GLY A 256 -23.28 10.04 -10.91
C GLY A 256 -23.24 11.46 -10.35
N GLU A 257 -24.41 12.08 -10.22
CA GLU A 257 -24.51 13.45 -9.69
C GLU A 257 -24.32 13.50 -8.17
N VAL A 258 -24.53 12.38 -7.47
CA VAL A 258 -24.43 12.27 -6.02
C VAL A 258 -23.33 11.28 -5.64
N ASP A 259 -22.31 11.74 -4.92
CA ASP A 259 -21.24 10.87 -4.42
C ASP A 259 -21.71 10.08 -3.20
N VAL A 260 -21.33 8.80 -3.12
CA VAL A 260 -21.63 7.96 -1.96
C VAL A 260 -20.46 8.02 -1.00
N VAL A 261 -20.68 8.58 0.20
CA VAL A 261 -19.67 8.70 1.25
C VAL A 261 -19.94 7.66 2.32
N ILE A 262 -19.05 6.68 2.45
CA ILE A 262 -19.19 5.56 3.36
C ILE A 262 -18.29 5.77 4.57
N SER A 263 -18.86 5.77 5.77
CA SER A 263 -18.10 5.66 7.02
C SER A 263 -17.75 4.20 7.31
N ASN A 264 -16.51 3.93 7.71
CA ASN A 264 -15.97 2.60 7.97
C ASN A 264 -16.14 1.62 6.79
N GLY A 265 -15.84 2.09 5.58
CA GLY A 265 -15.98 1.33 4.34
C GLY A 265 -14.75 0.49 3.99
N ARG A 266 -14.92 -0.83 3.78
CA ARG A 266 -13.96 -1.69 3.07
C ARG A 266 -14.19 -1.63 1.56
N VAL A 267 -13.23 -2.12 0.78
CA VAL A 267 -13.35 -2.22 -0.69
C VAL A 267 -14.66 -2.90 -1.13
N ARG A 268 -15.09 -3.96 -0.42
CA ARG A 268 -16.34 -4.66 -0.72
C ARG A 268 -17.60 -3.81 -0.52
N ALA A 269 -17.56 -2.76 0.31
CA ALA A 269 -18.65 -1.81 0.42
C ALA A 269 -18.89 -1.06 -0.89
N GLY A 270 -17.83 -0.77 -1.66
CA GLY A 270 -17.93 -0.25 -3.02
C GLY A 270 -18.62 -1.22 -3.97
N TYR A 271 -18.38 -2.53 -3.85
CA TYR A 271 -19.08 -3.55 -4.64
C TYR A 271 -20.56 -3.63 -4.28
N HIS A 272 -20.87 -3.51 -2.99
CA HIS A 272 -22.26 -3.47 -2.54
C HIS A 272 -22.97 -2.23 -3.10
N VAL A 273 -22.35 -1.04 -3.08
CA VAL A 273 -22.89 0.15 -3.75
C VAL A 273 -23.10 -0.10 -5.25
N GLY A 274 -22.13 -0.71 -5.93
CA GLY A 274 -22.25 -1.12 -7.33
C GLY A 274 -23.45 -2.03 -7.58
N ALA A 275 -23.70 -3.02 -6.70
CA ALA A 275 -24.85 -3.91 -6.78
C ALA A 275 -26.18 -3.19 -6.56
N LEU A 276 -26.22 -2.23 -5.62
CA LEU A 276 -27.45 -1.48 -5.30
C LEU A 276 -27.85 -0.50 -6.39
N LEU A 277 -26.86 0.18 -6.98
CA LEU A 277 -27.09 1.19 -8.02
C LEU A 277 -27.08 0.60 -9.43
N ASP A 278 -26.53 -0.61 -9.58
CA ASP A 278 -26.42 -1.35 -10.84
C ASP A 278 -25.78 -0.51 -11.96
N VAL A 279 -24.63 0.09 -11.65
CA VAL A 279 -23.85 0.97 -12.54
C VAL A 279 -22.83 0.19 -13.36
N ASP A 280 -22.24 0.78 -14.40
CA ASP A 280 -21.23 0.08 -15.20
C ASP A 280 -19.87 0.05 -14.49
N VAL A 281 -19.47 1.15 -13.86
CA VAL A 281 -18.19 1.28 -13.16
C VAL A 281 -18.39 1.91 -11.79
N VAL A 282 -17.76 1.33 -10.77
CA VAL A 282 -17.53 1.99 -9.48
C VAL A 282 -16.07 2.45 -9.42
N VAL A 283 -15.88 3.74 -9.12
CA VAL A 283 -14.61 4.33 -8.71
C VAL A 283 -14.65 4.54 -7.21
N HIS A 284 -13.97 3.67 -6.45
CA HIS A 284 -13.96 3.74 -4.99
C HIS A 284 -12.65 4.32 -4.49
N LEU A 285 -12.67 5.59 -4.06
CA LEU A 285 -11.56 6.27 -3.40
C LEU A 285 -11.60 5.95 -1.90
N ILE A 286 -10.53 5.35 -1.40
CA ILE A 286 -10.49 4.80 -0.04
C ILE A 286 -9.13 5.03 0.63
N GLY A 287 -9.14 5.41 1.91
CA GLY A 287 -7.93 5.61 2.70
C GLY A 287 -7.20 4.30 2.99
N GLU A 288 -5.91 4.24 2.65
CA GLU A 288 -5.07 3.06 2.84
C GLU A 288 -4.76 2.80 4.31
N ARG A 289 -4.24 1.59 4.59
CA ARG A 289 -3.69 1.30 5.91
C ARG A 289 -2.48 2.22 6.18
N PRO A 290 -2.42 2.93 7.32
CA PRO A 290 -1.25 3.71 7.65
C PRO A 290 -0.07 2.79 8.02
N GLY A 291 1.16 3.28 7.84
CA GLY A 291 2.37 2.50 8.13
C GLY A 291 3.63 2.97 7.40
N THR A 292 3.50 3.89 6.44
CA THR A 292 4.62 4.49 5.70
C THR A 292 5.01 5.88 6.22
N GLY A 293 4.26 6.41 7.20
CA GLY A 293 4.30 7.81 7.61
C GLY A 293 3.58 8.78 6.67
N LEU A 294 2.97 8.27 5.59
CA LEU A 294 2.22 9.05 4.60
C LEU A 294 0.72 8.74 4.69
N ASN A 295 -0.12 9.75 4.43
CA ASN A 295 -1.57 9.58 4.31
C ASN A 295 -1.92 9.26 2.85
N SER A 296 -1.86 7.97 2.52
CA SER A 296 -2.05 7.48 1.15
C SER A 296 -3.50 7.11 0.84
N LEU A 297 -4.00 7.62 -0.28
CA LEU A 297 -5.29 7.26 -0.86
C LEU A 297 -5.09 6.16 -1.91
N SER A 298 -6.06 5.27 -2.03
CA SER A 298 -6.18 4.29 -3.11
C SER A 298 -7.45 4.50 -3.91
N ALA A 299 -7.43 4.15 -5.19
CA ALA A 299 -8.62 4.04 -6.03
C ALA A 299 -8.83 2.59 -6.49
N TYR A 300 -9.99 2.01 -6.16
CA TYR A 300 -10.43 0.68 -6.58
C TYR A 300 -11.47 0.84 -7.68
N LEU A 301 -11.12 0.39 -8.89
CA LEU A 301 -11.90 0.58 -10.11
C LEU A 301 -12.46 -0.77 -10.55
N THR A 302 -13.78 -0.87 -10.66
CA THR A 302 -14.44 -2.16 -10.96
C THR A 302 -15.50 -1.98 -12.02
N TYR A 303 -15.41 -2.78 -13.09
CA TYR A 303 -16.41 -2.89 -14.14
C TYR A 303 -17.42 -3.98 -13.80
N GLY A 304 -18.68 -3.58 -13.72
CA GLY A 304 -19.79 -4.34 -13.18
C GLY A 304 -20.61 -5.12 -14.20
N ARG A 305 -20.22 -5.18 -15.48
CA ARG A 305 -20.97 -5.96 -16.49
C ARG A 305 -20.28 -7.26 -16.89
N ASP A 306 -21.08 -8.26 -17.23
CA ASP A 306 -20.62 -9.48 -17.89
C ASP A 306 -20.48 -9.29 -19.41
N ALA A 307 -20.05 -10.34 -20.12
CA ALA A 307 -19.88 -10.30 -21.58
C ALA A 307 -21.19 -10.02 -22.36
N ARG A 308 -22.35 -10.30 -21.75
CA ARG A 308 -23.69 -10.05 -22.34
C ARG A 308 -24.22 -8.66 -21.97
N GLY A 309 -23.50 -7.90 -21.15
CA GLY A 309 -23.92 -6.59 -20.68
C GLY A 309 -24.85 -6.63 -19.45
N HIS A 310 -25.06 -7.80 -18.84
CA HIS A 310 -25.84 -7.89 -17.60
C HIS A 310 -25.01 -7.50 -16.39
N SER A 311 -25.70 -7.15 -15.30
CA SER A 311 -25.05 -6.91 -14.01
C SER A 311 -24.29 -8.14 -13.55
N SER A 312 -23.04 -7.93 -13.15
CA SER A 312 -22.17 -8.93 -12.56
C SER A 312 -21.68 -8.50 -11.17
N TRP A 313 -22.32 -7.45 -10.62
CA TRP A 313 -22.06 -6.99 -9.26
C TRP A 313 -22.48 -8.04 -8.25
N SER A 314 -21.63 -8.20 -7.23
CA SER A 314 -21.92 -9.01 -6.06
C SER A 314 -21.13 -8.41 -4.90
N PRO A 315 -21.68 -8.36 -3.67
CA PRO A 315 -20.88 -8.01 -2.49
C PRO A 315 -19.70 -8.96 -2.29
N LYS A 316 -19.81 -10.19 -2.81
CA LYS A 316 -18.78 -11.23 -2.79
C LYS A 316 -17.91 -11.28 -4.05
N LEU A 317 -17.95 -10.23 -4.89
CA LEU A 317 -17.12 -10.13 -6.09
C LEU A 317 -15.64 -10.39 -5.75
N ASP A 318 -14.96 -11.16 -6.61
CA ASP A 318 -13.53 -11.43 -6.46
C ASP A 318 -12.73 -10.14 -6.72
N HIS A 319 -11.79 -9.83 -5.82
CA HIS A 319 -10.89 -8.68 -5.96
C HIS A 319 -10.04 -8.74 -7.23
N ALA A 320 -9.84 -9.92 -7.83
CA ALA A 320 -9.19 -10.07 -9.13
C ALA A 320 -9.91 -9.32 -10.26
N ARG A 321 -11.19 -8.97 -10.09
CA ARG A 321 -11.96 -8.14 -11.03
C ARG A 321 -11.80 -6.64 -10.80
N THR A 322 -11.01 -6.19 -9.84
CA THR A 322 -10.82 -4.78 -9.51
C THR A 322 -9.41 -4.32 -9.84
N THR A 323 -9.27 -3.21 -10.56
CA THR A 323 -7.98 -2.55 -10.77
C THR A 323 -7.73 -1.59 -9.62
N ALA A 324 -6.56 -1.67 -9.00
CA ALA A 324 -6.17 -0.79 -7.91
C ALA A 324 -5.09 0.21 -8.36
N ILE A 325 -5.26 1.49 -8.01
CA ILE A 325 -4.25 2.54 -8.15
C ILE A 325 -3.95 3.04 -6.74
N CYS A 326 -2.79 2.68 -6.21
CA CYS A 326 -2.42 2.89 -4.81
C CYS A 326 -1.34 3.97 -4.64
N GLY A 327 -1.08 4.34 -3.38
CA GLY A 327 -0.03 5.27 -2.99
C GLY A 327 -0.28 6.70 -3.47
N ILE A 328 -1.55 7.11 -3.58
CA ILE A 328 -1.92 8.45 -4.03
C ILE A 328 -1.69 9.43 -2.89
N ASN A 329 -0.62 10.22 -2.99
CA ASN A 329 -0.24 11.30 -2.08
C ASN A 329 0.89 12.15 -2.72
N PRO A 330 1.22 13.34 -2.20
CA PRO A 330 2.26 14.19 -2.78
C PRO A 330 3.66 13.55 -2.87
N GLY A 331 4.03 12.66 -1.94
CA GLY A 331 5.31 11.94 -1.92
C GLY A 331 5.34 10.65 -2.76
N GLY A 332 4.18 10.10 -3.09
CA GLY A 332 3.99 8.89 -3.88
C GLY A 332 3.51 9.21 -5.30
N LYS A 333 2.35 8.66 -5.68
CA LYS A 333 1.67 9.03 -6.92
C LYS A 333 0.93 10.35 -6.69
N ARG A 334 1.43 11.43 -7.31
CA ARG A 334 0.85 12.77 -7.15
C ARG A 334 -0.66 12.77 -7.46
N PRO A 335 -1.50 13.41 -6.62
CA PRO A 335 -2.97 13.40 -6.76
C PRO A 335 -3.50 13.71 -8.16
N GLY A 336 -2.99 14.76 -8.81
CA GLY A 336 -3.40 15.11 -10.18
C GLY A 336 -3.09 14.00 -11.18
N VAL A 337 -1.88 13.42 -11.14
CA VAL A 337 -1.48 12.31 -12.02
C VAL A 337 -2.36 11.08 -11.78
N ALA A 338 -2.71 10.81 -10.52
CA ALA A 338 -3.62 9.73 -10.18
C ALA A 338 -5.02 9.94 -10.78
N ALA A 339 -5.55 11.17 -10.77
CA ALA A 339 -6.86 11.47 -11.36
C ALA A 339 -6.89 11.14 -12.87
N ASP A 340 -5.86 11.51 -13.63
CA ASP A 340 -5.76 11.20 -15.06
C ASP A 340 -5.67 9.70 -15.31
N GLU A 341 -4.85 9.03 -14.51
CA GLU A 341 -4.67 7.60 -14.59
C GLU A 341 -5.98 6.86 -14.29
N ILE A 342 -6.73 7.28 -13.27
CA ILE A 342 -8.06 6.75 -12.95
C ILE A 342 -8.99 6.93 -14.16
N ALA A 343 -9.12 8.14 -14.69
CA ALA A 343 -10.00 8.43 -15.83
C ALA A 343 -9.65 7.58 -17.07
N ARG A 344 -8.35 7.44 -17.37
CA ARG A 344 -7.85 6.58 -18.45
C ARG A 344 -8.21 5.11 -18.21
N TYR A 345 -8.09 4.60 -17.00
CA TYR A 345 -8.50 3.22 -16.70
C TYR A 345 -10.00 3.04 -16.80
N VAL A 346 -10.82 3.99 -16.33
CA VAL A 346 -12.29 3.95 -16.48
C VAL A 346 -12.68 3.90 -17.96
N LYS A 347 -12.05 4.74 -18.80
CA LYS A 347 -12.26 4.71 -20.25
C LYS A 347 -11.98 3.32 -20.83
N ARG A 348 -10.79 2.77 -20.54
CA ARG A 348 -10.42 1.43 -20.99
C ARG A 348 -11.36 0.33 -20.48
N MET A 349 -11.82 0.43 -19.23
CA MET A 349 -12.76 -0.55 -18.66
C MET A 349 -14.07 -0.61 -19.43
N ILE A 350 -14.57 0.56 -19.85
CA ILE A 350 -15.82 0.68 -20.61
C ILE A 350 -15.62 0.20 -22.06
N GLU A 351 -14.53 0.59 -22.71
CA GLU A 351 -14.20 0.18 -24.08
C GLU A 351 -13.93 -1.32 -24.20
N GLU A 352 -13.13 -1.88 -23.29
CA GLU A 352 -12.72 -3.28 -23.28
C GLU A 352 -13.70 -4.19 -22.50
N ARG A 353 -14.71 -3.61 -21.83
CA ARG A 353 -15.71 -4.29 -20.99
C ARG A 353 -15.11 -5.25 -19.95
N ARG A 354 -14.02 -4.83 -19.30
CA ARG A 354 -13.29 -5.64 -18.30
C ARG A 354 -12.50 -4.77 -17.34
N SER A 355 -12.20 -5.29 -16.16
CA SER A 355 -11.40 -4.65 -15.11
C SER A 355 -10.54 -5.67 -14.37
N GLY A 356 -9.65 -5.19 -13.51
CA GLY A 356 -8.77 -6.04 -12.70
C GLY A 356 -7.71 -6.76 -13.53
N VAL A 357 -7.40 -8.00 -13.14
CA VAL A 357 -6.35 -8.83 -13.77
C VAL A 357 -6.57 -8.95 -15.29
N ALA A 358 -7.82 -9.13 -15.71
CA ALA A 358 -8.19 -9.27 -17.12
C ALA A 358 -7.89 -8.02 -17.98
N LEU A 359 -7.84 -6.83 -17.36
CA LEU A 359 -7.48 -5.58 -18.03
C LEU A 359 -5.95 -5.34 -18.05
N GLY A 360 -5.21 -5.92 -17.08
CA GLY A 360 -3.75 -5.81 -17.01
C GLY A 360 -3.02 -6.74 -17.98
N SER A 361 -3.61 -7.91 -18.28
CA SER A 361 -3.04 -8.90 -19.21
C SER A 361 -3.02 -8.47 -20.69
N SER A 362 -3.52 -7.27 -21.03
CA SER A 362 -3.54 -6.72 -22.40
C SER A 362 -2.40 -5.73 -22.70
N THR A 363 -1.38 -5.62 -21.85
CA THR A 363 -0.20 -4.82 -22.20
C THR A 363 0.56 -5.52 -23.35
N PRO A 364 0.88 -4.85 -24.48
CA PRO A 364 1.65 -5.46 -25.55
C PRO A 364 2.98 -5.95 -24.98
N SER A 365 3.39 -7.18 -25.34
CA SER A 365 4.73 -7.64 -25.05
C SER A 365 5.71 -6.63 -25.64
N THR A 366 6.46 -5.94 -24.79
CA THR A 366 7.66 -5.27 -25.26
C THR A 366 8.53 -6.37 -25.83
N THR A 367 8.73 -6.30 -27.15
CA THR A 367 9.60 -7.15 -27.97
C THR A 367 10.62 -7.92 -27.14
N ALA A 368 10.45 -9.23 -27.09
CA ALA A 368 11.53 -10.15 -26.78
C ALA A 368 12.59 -9.97 -27.88
N THR A 369 13.57 -9.11 -27.61
CA THR A 369 14.83 -9.13 -28.34
C THR A 369 15.53 -10.42 -27.94
N THR A 370 15.25 -11.46 -28.71
CA THR A 370 16.10 -12.66 -28.80
C THR A 370 17.43 -12.18 -29.37
N LEU A 371 18.49 -12.23 -28.58
CA LEU A 371 19.85 -12.21 -29.09
C LEU A 371 20.41 -13.62 -28.90
N SER A 372 20.60 -14.27 -30.04
CA SER A 372 21.44 -15.44 -30.29
C SER A 372 22.88 -15.19 -29.87
#